data_AF-A0A521W3S0-F1
#
_entry.id   AF-A0A521W3S0-F1
#
_cell.length_a   1.000
_cell.length_b   1.000
_cell.length_c   1.000
_cell.angle_alpha   90.00
_cell.angle_beta   90.00
_cell.angle_gamma   90.00
#
_symmetry.space_group_name_H-M   'P 1'
#
loop_
_entity.id
_entity.type
_entity.pdbx_description
1 polymer ?
#
loop_
_entity_poly.entity_id
_entity_poly.type
_entity_poly.pdbx_seq_one_letter_code
_entity_poly.pdbx_strand_id
1 'polypeptide(L)'
;MLVNCVAYQEGRKLADVERRDIRSYLERADCFIWVALTDPSEEELTELQDEFDLHPLAVEDARHGHQRPKIEEYGDELFIVLHMIEPAGEELRVGEVSIFVGPNYAVSVRSRAERGFHDVRTRCEREPELLRHGPGYVLYALMDAVVDRYFPLIDALETELEQIEERIFSPRASARDNIEALYWVKQKLMTLKHAAGPLLEATGKLTGGRVPHACAGLGEYFRDVYDHLVRANQ
;
A
#
# COMPACT_ATOMS: atom_id res chain seq x y z
N MET A 1 -11.27 -10.03 -8.29
CA MET A 1 -11.04 -9.98 -9.75
C MET A 1 -9.59 -9.67 -10.07
N LEU A 2 -8.99 -10.42 -11.00
CA LEU A 2 -7.68 -10.09 -11.58
C LEU A 2 -7.75 -8.77 -12.37
N VAL A 3 -6.84 -7.85 -12.06
CA VAL A 3 -6.69 -6.58 -12.77
C VAL A 3 -5.61 -6.70 -13.85
N ASN A 4 -4.44 -7.22 -13.47
CA ASN A 4 -3.34 -7.50 -14.40
C ASN A 4 -2.39 -8.56 -13.82
N CYS A 5 -1.69 -9.25 -14.71
CA CYS A 5 -0.65 -10.22 -14.41
C CYS A 5 0.39 -10.09 -15.52
N VAL A 6 1.60 -9.63 -15.17
CA VAL A 6 2.62 -9.25 -16.16
C VAL A 6 3.97 -9.78 -15.72
N ALA A 7 4.70 -10.42 -16.64
CA ALA A 7 6.10 -10.79 -16.45
C ALA A 7 7.02 -9.66 -16.93
N TYR A 8 8.09 -9.44 -16.18
CA TYR A 8 9.14 -8.47 -16.49
C TYR A 8 10.50 -9.16 -16.52
N GLN A 9 11.35 -8.72 -17.43
CA GLN A 9 12.74 -9.18 -17.58
C GLN A 9 13.63 -7.96 -17.80
N GLU A 10 14.71 -7.83 -17.03
CA GLU A 10 15.64 -6.67 -17.11
C GLU A 10 14.92 -5.30 -17.04
N GLY A 11 13.88 -5.21 -16.19
CA GLY A 11 13.07 -4.01 -16.00
C GLY A 11 12.12 -3.66 -17.15
N ARG A 12 11.94 -4.54 -18.14
CA ARG A 12 11.01 -4.34 -19.26
C ARG A 12 9.88 -5.36 -19.22
N LYS A 13 8.69 -4.93 -19.62
CA LYS A 13 7.54 -5.83 -19.81
C LYS A 13 7.89 -6.88 -20.87
N LEU A 14 7.77 -8.15 -20.47
CA LEU A 14 7.99 -9.30 -21.34
C LEU A 14 6.68 -9.77 -21.97
N ALA A 15 5.66 -10.03 -21.15
CA ALA A 15 4.35 -10.50 -21.59
C ALA A 15 3.27 -10.24 -20.53
N ASP A 16 2.01 -10.11 -20.97
CA ASP A 16 0.86 -10.36 -20.11
C ASP A 16 0.74 -11.87 -19.89
N VAL A 17 0.61 -12.30 -18.63
CA VAL A 17 0.71 -13.71 -18.22
C VAL A 17 -0.66 -14.21 -17.80
N GLU A 18 -1.12 -15.30 -18.40
CA GLU A 18 -2.32 -16.01 -17.93
C GLU A 18 -2.01 -16.78 -16.65
N ARG A 19 -3.02 -16.99 -15.79
CA ARG A 19 -2.84 -17.65 -14.48
C ARG A 19 -2.13 -19.02 -14.60
N ARG A 20 -2.55 -19.84 -15.56
CA ARG A 20 -1.98 -21.17 -15.83
C ARG A 20 -0.50 -21.17 -16.19
N ASP A 21 0.03 -20.03 -16.64
CA ASP A 21 1.42 -19.91 -17.10
C ASP A 21 2.34 -19.31 -16.02
N ILE A 22 1.80 -18.88 -14.87
CA ILE A 22 2.55 -18.22 -13.78
C ILE A 22 3.77 -19.04 -13.37
N ARG A 23 3.60 -20.31 -13.03
CA ARG A 23 4.71 -21.21 -12.63
C ARG A 23 5.85 -21.25 -13.64
N SER A 24 5.55 -21.25 -14.94
CA SER A 24 6.58 -21.29 -15.99
C SER A 24 7.48 -20.05 -16.00
N TYR A 25 6.94 -18.89 -15.63
CA TYR A 25 7.72 -17.67 -15.46
C TYR A 25 8.43 -17.65 -14.11
N LEU A 26 7.83 -18.19 -13.04
CA LEU A 26 8.47 -18.28 -11.73
C LEU A 26 9.70 -19.21 -11.71
N GLU A 27 9.79 -20.19 -12.62
CA GLU A 27 10.98 -21.05 -12.75
C GLU A 27 12.18 -20.34 -13.40
N ARG A 28 11.95 -19.16 -14.01
CA ARG A 28 12.99 -18.40 -14.70
C ARG A 28 13.65 -17.41 -13.75
N ALA A 29 14.96 -17.55 -13.56
CA ALA A 29 15.74 -16.69 -12.67
C ALA A 29 15.89 -15.23 -13.16
N ASP A 30 15.64 -14.97 -14.44
CA ASP A 30 15.84 -13.66 -15.08
C ASP A 30 14.56 -12.83 -15.20
N CYS A 31 13.43 -13.32 -14.67
CA CYS A 31 12.18 -12.60 -14.72
C CYS A 31 11.44 -12.62 -13.39
N PHE A 32 10.55 -11.64 -13.20
CA PHE A 32 9.63 -11.61 -12.09
C PHE A 32 8.21 -11.28 -12.55
N ILE A 33 7.22 -11.69 -11.78
CA ILE A 33 5.81 -11.48 -12.09
C ILE A 33 5.24 -10.42 -11.16
N TRP A 34 4.51 -9.46 -11.71
CA TRP A 34 3.71 -8.52 -10.90
C TRP A 34 2.23 -8.69 -11.20
N VAL A 35 1.50 -9.18 -10.21
CA VAL A 35 0.05 -9.40 -10.24
C VAL A 35 -0.68 -8.35 -9.41
N ALA A 36 -1.79 -7.83 -9.92
CA ALA A 36 -2.71 -7.01 -9.13
C ALA A 36 -4.14 -7.56 -9.19
N LEU A 37 -4.80 -7.59 -8.04
CA LEU A 37 -6.19 -7.99 -7.86
C LEU A 37 -6.98 -6.89 -7.14
N THR A 38 -8.28 -6.85 -7.41
CA THR A 38 -9.25 -6.01 -6.71
C THR A 38 -10.40 -6.88 -6.24
N ASP A 39 -10.72 -6.82 -4.95
CA ASP A 39 -11.78 -7.56 -4.28
C ASP A 39 -11.88 -9.01 -4.79
N PRO A 40 -10.82 -9.83 -4.62
CA PRO A 40 -10.80 -11.19 -5.13
C PRO A 40 -11.81 -12.08 -4.42
N SER A 41 -12.35 -13.05 -5.15
CA SER A 41 -13.12 -14.12 -4.53
C SER A 41 -12.21 -15.04 -3.69
N GLU A 42 -12.83 -15.82 -2.82
CA GLU A 42 -12.12 -16.85 -2.05
C GLU A 42 -11.37 -17.85 -2.93
N GLU A 43 -11.98 -18.22 -4.07
CA GLU A 43 -11.39 -19.12 -5.05
C GLU A 43 -10.17 -18.48 -5.72
N GLU A 44 -10.24 -17.19 -6.09
CA GLU A 44 -9.11 -16.46 -6.68
C GLU A 44 -7.92 -16.35 -5.71
N LEU A 45 -8.18 -16.15 -4.42
CA LEU A 45 -7.11 -16.12 -3.41
C LEU A 45 -6.48 -17.49 -3.19
N THR A 46 -7.28 -18.57 -3.17
CA THR A 46 -6.76 -19.94 -3.05
C THR A 46 -5.92 -20.32 -4.27
N GLU A 47 -6.36 -19.97 -5.49
CA GLU A 47 -5.57 -20.20 -6.70
C GLU A 47 -4.20 -19.50 -6.64
N LEU A 48 -4.15 -18.24 -6.18
CA LEU A 48 -2.88 -17.52 -6.04
C LEU A 48 -1.99 -18.13 -4.97
N GLN A 49 -2.57 -18.60 -3.87
CA GLN A 49 -1.83 -19.31 -2.83
C GLN A 49 -1.12 -20.52 -3.44
N ASP A 50 -1.80 -21.31 -4.25
CA ASP A 50 -1.23 -22.50 -4.88
C ASP A 50 -0.22 -22.15 -5.99
N GLU A 51 -0.44 -21.09 -6.76
CA GLU A 51 0.45 -20.70 -7.87
C GLU A 51 1.78 -20.08 -7.39
N PHE A 52 1.74 -19.31 -6.30
CA PHE A 52 2.91 -18.59 -5.76
C PHE A 52 3.50 -19.22 -4.48
N ASP A 53 2.88 -20.28 -3.95
CA ASP A 53 3.22 -20.88 -2.64
C ASP A 53 3.15 -19.84 -1.50
N LEU A 54 2.11 -18.99 -1.52
CA LEU A 54 1.94 -17.90 -0.55
C LEU A 54 1.76 -18.45 0.86
N HIS A 55 2.30 -17.75 1.87
CA HIS A 55 2.21 -18.23 3.24
C HIS A 55 0.74 -18.28 3.72
N PRO A 56 0.26 -19.40 4.30
CA PRO A 56 -1.15 -19.57 4.67
C PRO A 56 -1.70 -18.47 5.59
N LEU A 57 -0.92 -18.00 6.57
CA LEU A 57 -1.33 -16.92 7.47
C LEU A 57 -1.47 -15.58 6.76
N ALA A 58 -0.62 -15.31 5.77
CA ALA A 58 -0.69 -14.07 4.99
C ALA A 58 -1.94 -14.06 4.08
N VAL A 59 -2.28 -15.21 3.49
CA VAL A 59 -3.51 -15.39 2.70
C VAL A 59 -4.75 -15.27 3.58
N GLU A 60 -4.73 -15.86 4.79
CA GLU A 60 -5.81 -15.72 5.77
C GLU A 60 -6.05 -14.25 6.15
N ASP A 61 -4.98 -13.49 6.40
CA ASP A 61 -5.08 -12.07 6.71
C ASP A 61 -5.62 -11.25 5.54
N ALA A 62 -5.15 -11.51 4.31
CA ALA A 62 -5.65 -10.85 3.11
C ALA A 62 -7.12 -11.19 2.82
N ARG A 63 -7.59 -12.37 3.23
CA ARG A 63 -8.98 -12.82 3.10
C ARG A 63 -9.90 -12.16 4.12
N HIS A 64 -9.53 -12.16 5.40
CA HIS A 64 -10.35 -11.56 6.46
C HIS A 64 -10.41 -10.03 6.36
N GLY A 65 -9.30 -9.43 5.95
CA GLY A 65 -9.15 -7.98 5.86
C GLY A 65 -9.28 -7.27 7.21
N HIS A 66 -9.46 -5.95 7.17
CA HIS A 66 -9.47 -5.07 8.36
C HIS A 66 -8.22 -5.21 9.24
N GLN A 67 -7.11 -5.57 8.61
CA GLN A 67 -5.86 -5.77 9.31
C GLN A 67 -5.28 -4.40 9.66
N ARG A 68 -4.51 -4.32 10.75
CA ARG A 68 -3.70 -3.12 11.00
C ARG A 68 -2.53 -3.09 10.01
N PRO A 69 -2.05 -1.91 9.59
CA PRO A 69 -0.88 -1.84 8.74
C PRO A 69 0.31 -2.54 9.39
N LYS A 70 1.00 -3.38 8.64
CA LYS A 70 2.07 -4.25 9.16
C LYS A 70 3.01 -4.70 8.05
N ILE A 71 4.19 -5.15 8.47
CA ILE A 71 5.20 -5.82 7.64
C ILE A 71 5.68 -7.05 8.41
N GLU A 72 5.51 -8.22 7.79
CA GLU A 72 5.83 -9.53 8.32
C GLU A 72 6.72 -10.30 7.34
N GLU A 73 7.66 -11.10 7.86
CA GLU A 73 8.55 -11.94 7.08
C GLU A 73 8.17 -13.41 7.30
N TYR A 74 7.89 -14.12 6.22
CA TYR A 74 7.57 -15.54 6.18
C TYR A 74 8.61 -16.28 5.33
N GLY A 75 9.77 -16.57 5.92
CA GLY A 75 10.89 -17.14 5.17
C GLY A 75 11.43 -16.12 4.16
N ASP A 76 11.31 -16.42 2.87
CA ASP A 76 11.73 -15.55 1.77
C ASP A 76 10.58 -14.66 1.23
N GLU A 77 9.37 -14.81 1.78
CA GLU A 77 8.21 -13.97 1.47
C GLU A 77 8.08 -12.81 2.46
N LEU A 78 7.83 -11.61 1.95
CA LEU A 78 7.34 -10.47 2.73
C LEU A 78 5.85 -10.31 2.53
N PHE A 79 5.13 -10.15 3.63
CA PHE A 79 3.73 -9.80 3.66
C PHE A 79 3.52 -8.41 4.26
N ILE A 80 2.84 -7.54 3.52
CA ILE A 80 2.62 -6.15 3.89
C ILE A 80 1.13 -5.86 3.81
N VAL A 81 0.59 -5.17 4.81
CA VAL A 81 -0.74 -4.57 4.76
C VAL A 81 -0.60 -3.07 4.86
N LEU A 82 -1.22 -2.34 3.94
CA LEU A 82 -1.31 -0.88 3.97
C LEU A 82 -2.78 -0.46 3.99
N HIS A 83 -3.09 0.61 4.72
CA HIS A 83 -4.40 1.26 4.65
C HIS A 83 -4.45 2.29 3.54
N MET A 84 -5.52 2.25 2.74
CA MET A 84 -5.78 3.27 1.73
C MET A 84 -6.94 4.12 2.22
N ILE A 85 -6.66 5.40 2.41
CA ILE A 85 -7.64 6.36 2.93
C ILE A 85 -8.16 7.18 1.75
N GLU A 86 -9.47 7.19 1.56
CA GLU A 86 -10.13 7.86 0.44
C GLU A 86 -11.28 8.74 0.95
N PRO A 87 -11.50 9.93 0.37
CA PRO A 87 -12.68 10.73 0.67
C PRO A 87 -13.97 9.99 0.29
N ALA A 88 -14.96 10.00 1.19
CA ALA A 88 -16.29 9.44 0.97
C ALA A 88 -17.35 10.43 1.48
N GLY A 89 -17.64 11.45 0.66
CA GLY A 89 -18.48 12.57 1.09
C GLY A 89 -17.76 13.41 2.16
N GLU A 90 -18.39 13.54 3.33
CA GLU A 90 -17.80 14.23 4.48
C GLU A 90 -16.95 13.30 5.37
N GLU A 91 -16.94 12.00 5.08
CA GLU A 91 -16.19 10.99 5.85
C GLU A 91 -14.95 10.50 5.07
N LEU A 92 -14.15 9.68 5.76
CA LEU A 92 -13.04 8.95 5.14
C LEU A 92 -13.39 7.47 5.08
N ARG A 93 -13.23 6.86 3.91
CA ARG A 93 -13.27 5.42 3.71
C ARG A 93 -11.88 4.83 3.94
N VAL A 94 -11.84 3.73 4.67
CA VAL A 94 -10.63 2.91 4.85
C VAL A 94 -10.75 1.66 3.99
N GLY A 95 -9.96 1.61 2.93
CA GLY A 95 -9.63 0.38 2.23
C GLY A 95 -8.27 -0.15 2.64
N GLU A 96 -7.85 -1.25 2.05
CA GLU A 96 -6.55 -1.84 2.30
C GLU A 96 -5.94 -2.44 1.04
N VAL A 97 -4.62 -2.51 1.00
CA VAL A 97 -3.88 -3.31 0.04
C VAL A 97 -2.96 -4.26 0.80
N SER A 98 -3.13 -5.55 0.53
CA SER A 98 -2.22 -6.60 0.97
C SER A 98 -1.21 -6.86 -0.15
N ILE A 99 0.07 -6.91 0.18
CA ILE A 99 1.16 -7.08 -0.79
C ILE A 99 2.01 -8.28 -0.35
N PHE A 100 2.16 -9.24 -1.24
CA PHE A 100 3.04 -10.40 -1.09
C PHE A 100 4.24 -10.18 -1.99
N VAL A 101 5.44 -10.35 -1.46
CA VAL A 101 6.69 -10.15 -2.20
C VAL A 101 7.60 -11.33 -1.94
N GLY A 102 7.75 -12.19 -2.93
CA GLY A 102 8.71 -13.29 -2.90
C GLY A 102 9.95 -12.98 -3.73
N PRO A 103 10.82 -13.98 -3.96
CA PRO A 103 12.07 -13.81 -4.72
C PRO A 103 11.89 -13.25 -6.13
N ASN A 104 10.81 -13.63 -6.81
CA ASN A 104 10.52 -13.26 -8.20
C ASN A 104 9.04 -12.98 -8.46
N TYR A 105 8.30 -12.56 -7.43
CA TYR A 105 6.94 -12.06 -7.62
C TYR A 105 6.58 -10.93 -6.67
N ALA A 106 5.68 -10.07 -7.13
CA ALA A 106 4.93 -9.14 -6.31
C ALA A 106 3.43 -9.32 -6.62
N VAL A 107 2.63 -9.64 -5.60
CA VAL A 107 1.18 -9.78 -5.72
C VAL A 107 0.53 -8.71 -4.84
N SER A 108 -0.30 -7.85 -5.41
CA SER A 108 -1.06 -6.85 -4.64
C SER A 108 -2.56 -7.15 -4.70
N VAL A 109 -3.18 -7.36 -3.55
CA VAL A 109 -4.61 -7.57 -3.37
C VAL A 109 -5.21 -6.32 -2.74
N ARG A 110 -6.01 -5.58 -3.53
CA ARG A 110 -6.75 -4.41 -3.06
C ARG A 110 -8.16 -4.81 -2.63
N SER A 111 -8.60 -4.30 -1.47
CA SER A 111 -9.95 -4.48 -0.95
C SER A 111 -10.54 -3.15 -0.51
N ARG A 112 -11.83 -2.92 -0.81
CA ARG A 112 -12.61 -1.75 -0.34
C ARG A 112 -12.01 -0.38 -0.66
N ALA A 113 -11.36 -0.24 -1.81
CA ALA A 113 -10.79 1.02 -2.28
C ALA A 113 -11.02 1.21 -3.77
N GLU A 114 -11.39 2.43 -4.15
CA GLU A 114 -11.75 2.78 -5.51
C GLU A 114 -10.50 3.08 -6.35
N ARG A 115 -9.50 3.76 -5.77
CA ARG A 115 -8.30 4.17 -6.49
C ARG A 115 -7.29 3.03 -6.61
N GLY A 116 -7.13 2.54 -7.83
CA GLY A 116 -6.12 1.54 -8.17
C GLY A 116 -4.68 2.06 -8.26
N PHE A 117 -3.80 1.22 -8.83
CA PHE A 117 -2.35 1.47 -8.96
C PHE A 117 -1.86 1.43 -10.43
N HIS A 118 -2.74 1.72 -11.39
CA HIS A 118 -2.37 1.74 -12.81
C HIS A 118 -1.33 2.84 -13.11
N ASP A 119 -1.48 4.00 -12.46
CA ASP A 119 -0.51 5.11 -12.48
C ASP A 119 0.86 4.67 -11.97
N VAL A 120 0.89 3.94 -10.84
CA VAL A 120 2.13 3.39 -10.26
C VAL A 120 2.81 2.42 -11.21
N ARG A 121 2.07 1.48 -11.81
CA ARG A 121 2.63 0.54 -12.79
C ARG A 121 3.18 1.28 -14.02
N THR A 122 2.41 2.23 -14.55
CA THR A 122 2.84 3.03 -15.71
C THR A 122 4.14 3.80 -15.41
N ARG A 123 4.28 4.33 -14.19
CA ARG A 123 5.51 5.01 -13.72
C ARG A 123 6.68 4.03 -13.67
N CYS A 124 6.50 2.88 -13.03
CA CYS A 124 7.55 1.85 -12.92
C CYS A 124 8.05 1.37 -14.30
N GLU A 125 7.14 1.15 -15.25
CA GLU A 125 7.48 0.70 -16.61
C GLU A 125 8.25 1.74 -17.42
N ARG A 126 8.18 3.02 -17.05
CA ARG A 126 8.98 4.10 -17.65
C ARG A 126 10.39 4.19 -17.10
N GLU A 127 10.68 3.48 -16.01
CA GLU A 127 11.97 3.49 -15.30
C GLU A 127 12.57 2.07 -15.27
N PRO A 128 12.96 1.49 -16.42
CA PRO A 128 13.46 0.11 -16.50
C PRO A 128 14.75 -0.11 -15.70
N GLU A 129 15.55 0.95 -15.53
CA GLU A 129 16.75 0.95 -14.68
C GLU A 129 16.43 0.70 -13.20
N LEU A 130 15.23 1.07 -12.74
CA LEU A 130 14.76 0.80 -11.39
C LEU A 130 13.93 -0.47 -11.32
N LEU A 131 13.08 -0.71 -12.33
CA LEU A 131 12.24 -1.92 -12.36
C LEU A 131 13.06 -3.22 -12.48
N ARG A 132 14.32 -3.16 -12.93
CA ARG A 132 15.24 -4.32 -12.87
C ARG A 132 15.57 -4.77 -11.44
N HIS A 133 15.36 -3.93 -10.42
CA HIS A 133 15.50 -4.33 -9.02
C HIS A 133 14.38 -5.29 -8.57
N GLY A 134 13.40 -5.56 -9.45
CA GLY A 134 12.47 -6.65 -9.28
C GLY A 134 11.33 -6.35 -8.30
N PRO A 135 10.80 -7.39 -7.63
CA PRO A 135 9.66 -7.27 -6.73
C PRO A 135 9.82 -6.24 -5.60
N GLY A 136 11.04 -6.04 -5.10
CA GLY A 136 11.33 -5.04 -4.09
C GLY A 136 11.03 -3.61 -4.51
N TYR A 137 11.31 -3.27 -5.77
CA TYR A 137 11.02 -1.94 -6.29
C TYR A 137 9.51 -1.75 -6.49
N VAL A 138 8.80 -2.80 -6.87
CA VAL A 138 7.33 -2.80 -6.91
C VAL A 138 6.75 -2.55 -5.51
N LEU A 139 7.28 -3.22 -4.48
CA LEU A 139 6.88 -2.99 -3.10
C LEU A 139 7.06 -1.52 -2.70
N TYR A 140 8.25 -0.98 -2.91
CA TYR A 140 8.54 0.43 -2.68
C TYR A 140 7.51 1.32 -3.39
N ALA A 141 7.32 1.14 -4.70
CA ALA A 141 6.47 2.01 -5.50
C ALA A 141 5.00 1.98 -5.06
N LEU A 142 4.51 0.82 -4.57
CA LEU A 142 3.17 0.70 -3.99
C LEU A 142 3.09 1.37 -2.62
N MET A 143 4.09 1.19 -1.75
CA MET A 143 4.13 1.83 -0.43
C MET A 143 4.17 3.36 -0.57
N ASP A 144 5.11 3.87 -1.37
CA ASP A 144 5.27 5.28 -1.75
C ASP A 144 3.94 5.88 -2.21
N ALA A 145 3.29 5.23 -3.18
CA ALA A 145 2.03 5.72 -3.71
C ALA A 145 0.88 5.72 -2.69
N VAL A 146 0.89 4.83 -1.68
CA VAL A 146 -0.12 4.85 -0.60
C VAL A 146 0.18 5.97 0.38
N VAL A 147 1.43 6.14 0.81
CA VAL A 147 1.82 7.17 1.78
C VAL A 147 1.63 8.57 1.18
N ASP A 148 1.99 8.76 -0.08
CA ASP A 148 1.80 10.03 -0.79
C ASP A 148 0.33 10.46 -0.86
N ARG A 149 -0.60 9.48 -0.88
CA ARG A 149 -2.05 9.75 -0.90
C ARG A 149 -2.57 10.31 0.43
N TYR A 150 -1.80 10.23 1.52
CA TYR A 150 -2.20 10.81 2.80
C TYR A 150 -2.05 12.33 2.81
N PHE A 151 -1.05 12.90 2.13
CA PHE A 151 -0.76 14.34 2.22
C PHE A 151 -1.91 15.24 1.76
N PRO A 152 -2.56 15.02 0.60
CA PRO A 152 -3.71 15.84 0.23
C PRO A 152 -4.87 15.79 1.22
N LEU A 153 -5.00 14.70 1.99
CA LEU A 153 -6.00 14.57 3.04
C LEU A 153 -5.60 15.33 4.30
N ILE A 154 -4.31 15.26 4.67
CA ILE A 154 -3.76 16.03 5.78
C ILE A 154 -3.92 17.53 5.51
N ASP A 155 -3.52 18.01 4.34
CA ASP A 155 -3.63 19.42 3.94
C ASP A 155 -5.10 19.90 3.99
N ALA A 156 -6.04 19.05 3.57
CA ALA A 156 -7.47 19.36 3.64
C ALA A 156 -8.00 19.44 5.07
N LEU A 157 -7.52 18.56 5.97
CA LEU A 157 -7.88 18.59 7.39
C LEU A 157 -7.30 19.79 8.12
N GLU A 158 -6.07 20.20 7.79
CA GLU A 158 -5.45 21.43 8.30
C GLU A 158 -6.31 22.64 7.90
N THR A 159 -6.70 22.72 6.63
CA THR A 159 -7.60 23.78 6.15
C THR A 159 -8.97 23.76 6.84
N GLU A 160 -9.56 22.58 7.08
CA GLU A 160 -10.82 22.42 7.80
C GLU A 160 -10.69 22.89 9.26
N LEU A 161 -9.56 22.59 9.92
CA LEU A 161 -9.27 23.03 11.28
C LEU A 161 -9.13 24.55 11.37
N GLU A 162 -8.37 25.18 10.47
CA GLU A 162 -8.21 26.65 10.43
C GLU A 162 -9.56 27.36 10.32
N GLN A 163 -10.47 26.86 9.47
CA GLN A 163 -11.81 27.42 9.32
C GLN A 163 -12.66 27.28 10.60
N ILE A 164 -12.52 26.18 11.34
CA ILE A 164 -13.20 26.00 12.62
C ILE A 164 -12.64 26.99 13.65
N GLU A 165 -11.32 27.19 13.69
CA GLU A 165 -10.67 28.13 14.59
C GLU A 165 -11.15 29.57 14.36
N GLU A 166 -11.23 30.01 13.10
CA GLU A 166 -11.78 31.33 12.76
C GLU A 166 -13.24 31.50 13.21
N ARG A 167 -14.04 30.45 13.05
CA ARG A 167 -15.46 30.46 13.43
C ARG A 167 -15.67 30.51 14.94
N ILE A 168 -14.79 29.89 15.74
CA ILE A 168 -14.93 29.84 17.21
C ILE A 168 -14.97 31.23 17.84
N PHE A 169 -14.25 32.21 17.27
CA PHE A 169 -14.22 33.57 17.77
C PHE A 169 -15.30 34.49 17.16
N SER A 170 -16.15 33.96 16.28
CA SER A 170 -17.20 34.76 15.64
C SER A 170 -18.40 35.00 16.58
N PRO A 171 -18.90 36.25 16.71
CA PRO A 171 -20.01 36.59 17.61
C PRO A 171 -21.34 35.86 17.33
N ARG A 172 -21.47 35.20 16.18
CA ARG A 172 -22.68 34.48 15.74
C ARG A 172 -22.52 32.96 15.74
N ALA A 173 -21.37 32.43 16.17
CA ALA A 173 -21.11 31.00 16.10
C ALA A 173 -21.86 30.21 17.18
N SER A 174 -22.51 29.13 16.79
CA SER A 174 -23.07 28.13 17.70
C SER A 174 -21.92 27.31 18.29
N ALA A 175 -21.77 27.35 19.62
CA ALA A 175 -20.76 26.55 20.32
C ALA A 175 -20.94 25.05 20.05
N ARG A 176 -22.19 24.58 19.87
CA ARG A 176 -22.49 23.18 19.56
C ARG A 176 -21.94 22.78 18.19
N ASP A 177 -22.17 23.61 17.17
CA ASP A 177 -21.76 23.32 15.79
C ASP A 177 -20.23 23.28 15.67
N ASN A 178 -19.53 24.13 16.43
CA ASN A 178 -18.07 24.12 16.47
C ASN A 178 -17.51 22.86 17.16
N ILE A 179 -18.15 22.39 18.24
CA ILE A 179 -17.75 21.13 18.91
C ILE A 179 -17.96 19.95 17.98
N GLU A 180 -19.08 19.91 17.26
CA GLU A 180 -19.38 18.86 16.29
C GLU A 180 -18.38 18.84 15.14
N ALA A 181 -18.06 20.00 14.56
CA ALA A 181 -17.04 20.10 13.51
C ALA A 181 -15.65 19.64 14.00
N LEU A 182 -15.25 20.05 15.21
CA LEU A 182 -13.97 19.64 15.79
C LEU A 182 -13.92 18.12 16.05
N TYR A 183 -15.04 17.52 16.46
CA TYR A 183 -15.14 16.07 16.63
C TYR A 183 -14.91 15.33 15.30
N TRP A 184 -15.51 15.80 14.20
CA TRP A 184 -15.32 15.19 12.89
C TRP A 184 -13.88 15.29 12.40
N VAL A 185 -13.23 16.46 12.53
CA VAL A 185 -11.81 16.63 12.20
C VAL A 185 -10.95 15.67 13.04
N LYS A 186 -11.19 15.60 14.36
CA LYS A 186 -10.48 14.66 15.24
C LYS A 186 -10.65 13.22 14.76
N GLN A 187 -11.85 12.81 14.38
CA GLN A 187 -12.11 11.44 13.92
C GLN A 187 -11.34 11.13 12.63
N LYS A 188 -11.36 12.04 11.65
CA LYS A 188 -10.61 11.91 10.39
C LYS A 188 -9.09 11.83 10.63
N LEU A 189 -8.57 12.68 11.52
CA LEU A 189 -7.15 12.67 11.90
C LEU A 189 -6.75 11.37 12.59
N MET A 190 -7.59 10.83 13.47
CA MET A 190 -7.36 9.53 14.09
C MET A 190 -7.35 8.39 13.07
N THR A 191 -8.17 8.45 12.03
CA THR A 191 -8.16 7.48 10.92
C THR A 191 -6.80 7.49 10.19
N LEU A 192 -6.29 8.67 9.83
CA LEU A 192 -4.97 8.80 9.21
C LEU A 192 -3.85 8.33 10.14
N LYS A 193 -3.93 8.67 11.44
CA LYS A 193 -2.95 8.22 12.43
C LYS A 193 -2.91 6.70 12.59
N HIS A 194 -4.07 6.04 12.55
CA HIS A 194 -4.14 4.57 12.58
C HIS A 194 -3.61 3.92 11.30
N ALA A 195 -3.58 4.62 10.17
CA ALA A 195 -2.97 4.17 8.93
C ALA A 195 -1.44 4.38 8.94
N ALA A 196 -0.98 5.57 9.32
CA ALA A 196 0.44 5.96 9.24
C ALA A 196 1.28 5.47 10.41
N GLY A 197 0.75 5.47 11.64
CA GLY A 197 1.51 5.16 12.86
C GLY A 197 2.08 3.73 12.88
N PRO A 198 1.26 2.68 12.71
CA PRO A 198 1.77 1.30 12.66
C PRO A 198 2.74 1.06 11.51
N LEU A 199 2.52 1.72 10.38
CA LEU A 199 3.39 1.59 9.21
C LEU A 199 4.75 2.25 9.42
N LEU A 200 4.83 3.36 10.16
CA LEU A 200 6.10 3.99 10.54
C LEU A 200 6.98 3.01 11.33
N GLU A 201 6.41 2.36 12.34
CA GLU A 201 7.12 1.36 13.14
C GLU A 201 7.57 0.16 12.29
N ALA A 202 6.69 -0.31 11.40
CA ALA A 202 6.98 -1.45 10.52
C ALA A 202 8.06 -1.12 9.47
N THR A 203 8.02 0.06 8.86
CA THR A 203 8.95 0.48 7.81
C THR A 203 10.39 0.65 8.32
N GLY A 204 10.56 0.92 9.63
CA GLY A 204 11.88 0.91 10.26
C GLY A 204 12.62 -0.44 10.11
N LYS A 205 11.91 -1.55 9.90
CA LYS A 205 12.52 -2.87 9.60
C LYS A 205 13.17 -2.91 8.21
N LEU A 206 12.63 -2.17 7.24
CA LEU A 206 13.11 -2.16 5.86
C LEU A 206 14.39 -1.33 5.65
N THR A 207 14.67 -0.40 6.57
CA THR A 207 15.84 0.50 6.50
C THR A 207 16.94 0.16 7.52
N GLY A 208 16.68 -0.82 8.39
CA GLY A 208 17.55 -1.22 9.51
C GLY A 208 18.68 -2.19 9.13
N GLY A 209 19.31 -2.78 10.15
CA GLY A 209 20.53 -3.61 9.99
C GLY A 209 20.34 -4.98 9.35
N ARG A 210 19.11 -5.52 9.31
CA ARG A 210 18.77 -6.79 8.64
C ARG A 210 17.63 -6.53 7.65
N VAL A 211 17.98 -5.97 6.50
CA VAL A 211 17.04 -5.70 5.42
C VAL A 211 16.64 -7.02 4.75
N PRO A 212 15.34 -7.26 4.51
CA PRO A 212 14.89 -8.42 3.73
C PRO A 212 15.54 -8.50 2.36
N HIS A 213 15.71 -9.72 1.83
CA HIS A 213 16.39 -9.93 0.55
C HIS A 213 15.73 -9.17 -0.60
N ALA A 214 14.40 -9.17 -0.67
CA ALA A 214 13.65 -8.43 -1.68
C ALA A 214 13.91 -6.91 -1.64
N CYS A 215 14.27 -6.34 -0.49
CA CYS A 215 14.52 -4.92 -0.31
C CYS A 215 16.01 -4.53 -0.46
N ALA A 216 16.89 -5.49 -0.74
CA ALA A 216 18.32 -5.26 -0.85
C ALA A 216 18.64 -4.27 -1.98
N GLY A 217 19.48 -3.27 -1.69
CA GLY A 217 19.86 -2.23 -2.66
C GLY A 217 18.83 -1.11 -2.83
N LEU A 218 17.68 -1.17 -2.17
CA LEU A 218 16.61 -0.17 -2.24
C LEU A 218 16.47 0.68 -0.96
N GLY A 219 17.48 0.66 -0.09
CA GLY A 219 17.40 1.29 1.23
C GLY A 219 17.13 2.80 1.21
N GLU A 220 17.61 3.52 0.20
CA GLU A 220 17.33 4.96 0.04
C GLU A 220 15.86 5.22 -0.30
N TYR A 221 15.24 4.36 -1.11
CA TYR A 221 13.83 4.44 -1.48
C TYR A 221 12.91 4.15 -0.29
N PHE A 222 13.21 3.11 0.50
CA PHE A 222 12.43 2.83 1.71
C PHE A 222 12.65 3.88 2.82
N ARG A 223 13.80 4.58 2.82
CA ARG A 223 14.03 5.71 3.71
C ARG A 223 13.15 6.90 3.36
N ASP A 224 12.97 7.18 2.07
CA ASP A 224 12.04 8.23 1.61
C ASP A 224 10.61 7.99 2.10
N VAL A 225 10.12 6.74 1.96
CA VAL A 225 8.81 6.33 2.51
C VAL A 225 8.75 6.50 4.03
N TYR A 226 9.83 6.14 4.75
CA TYR A 226 9.92 6.36 6.19
C TYR A 226 9.84 7.85 6.55
N ASP A 227 10.57 8.71 5.84
CA ASP A 227 10.58 10.16 6.08
C ASP A 227 9.19 10.77 5.80
N HIS A 228 8.50 10.32 4.76
CA HIS A 228 7.10 10.70 4.49
C HIS A 228 6.16 10.25 5.61
N LEU A 229 6.34 9.05 6.15
CA LEU A 229 5.56 8.56 7.29
C LEU A 229 5.82 9.32 8.58
N VAL A 230 7.06 9.76 8.82
CA VAL A 230 7.39 10.64 9.94
C VAL A 230 6.63 11.95 9.79
N ARG A 231 6.66 12.56 8.60
CA ARG A 231 5.94 13.81 8.33
C ARG A 231 4.43 13.66 8.47
N ALA A 232 3.86 12.55 8.00
CA ALA A 232 2.41 12.28 8.09
C ALA A 232 1.92 12.04 9.53
N ASN A 233 2.82 11.74 10.47
CA ASN A 233 2.51 11.52 11.89
C ASN A 233 2.81 12.73 12.80
N GLN A 234 3.32 13.84 12.23
CA GLN A 234 3.52 15.11 12.96
C GLN A 234 2.21 15.84 13.14
#